data_AF-A0A8S9VZM9-F1
#
_entry.id   AF-A0A8S9VZM9-F1
#
_cell.length_a   1.000
_cell.length_b   1.000
_cell.length_c   1.000
_cell.angle_alpha   90.00
_cell.angle_beta   90.00
_cell.angle_gamma   90.00
#
_symmetry.space_group_name_H-M   'P 1'
#
loop_
_entity.id
_entity.type
_entity.pdbx_description
1 polymer ?
#
loop_
_entity_poly.entity_id
_entity_poly.type
_entity_poly.pdbx_seq_one_letter_code
_entity_poly.pdbx_strand_id
1 'polypeptide(L)'
;MPAKSRTEELRTLIKQVRDGEFDYNSRESPPTNWNLYDHAQIKEFANYLENLRDLADEADKRIKERTPPKKQGVGRPPIDPADIAKILLLQAYTESPNRVAEGFLHLFREKLGIDKHFSYKTIERGYDREAVNEILDEIVKITNETVEGKEVTYSFDGTGYSASNKENYAAKRQKQNSKKNQKKTKSDCVNENHDCFPIPNTASKMGFSYCVMGVGVQHKLISGMAISPDHSIGETTMFPEVFEQTLQCNPNLMNALGDGIYGCRWITDLVSTNGVTPYFLPRSNVTFRSKGFAGWSDMLYSIWEDPQEWLEHYHMRSISETVNSMVMARFGAHLRKRLDARKVTETRLKNVAHNVRRIGYLEIIDGIVPHWPRKAG
;
A
#
# COMPACT_ATOMS: atom_id res chain seq x y z
N MET A 1 -31.29 14.10 31.16
CA MET A 1 -31.61 13.97 29.72
C MET A 1 -31.04 15.17 28.96
N PRO A 2 -29.96 14.98 28.17
CA PRO A 2 -29.57 15.88 27.07
C PRO A 2 -29.05 15.15 25.80
N ALA A 3 -29.22 13.82 25.68
CA ALA A 3 -28.52 13.00 24.67
C ALA A 3 -29.05 13.11 23.22
N LYS A 4 -30.29 13.56 23.02
CA LYS A 4 -30.87 13.72 21.67
C LYS A 4 -30.29 14.92 20.91
N SER A 5 -30.01 16.04 21.60
CA SER A 5 -29.42 17.25 20.98
C SER A 5 -28.04 16.94 20.40
N ARG A 6 -27.14 16.40 21.23
CA ARG A 6 -25.76 16.05 20.83
C ARG A 6 -25.70 15.07 19.66
N THR A 7 -26.58 14.07 19.63
CA THR A 7 -26.62 13.11 18.51
C THR A 7 -27.03 13.80 17.20
N GLU A 8 -27.93 14.78 17.26
CA GLU A 8 -28.38 15.51 16.08
C GLU A 8 -27.35 16.55 15.62
N GLU A 9 -26.65 17.20 16.56
CA GLU A 9 -25.50 18.05 16.30
C GLU A 9 -24.39 17.29 15.57
N LEU A 10 -23.99 16.10 16.08
CA LEU A 10 -23.02 15.24 15.41
C LEU A 10 -23.47 14.87 14.00
N ARG A 11 -24.73 14.47 13.81
CA ARG A 11 -25.25 14.12 12.47
C ARG A 11 -25.21 15.29 11.51
N THR A 12 -25.54 16.48 12.00
CA THR A 12 -25.51 17.72 11.22
C THR A 12 -24.09 18.04 10.78
N LEU A 13 -23.13 18.00 11.72
CA LEU A 13 -21.71 18.19 11.46
C LEU A 13 -21.19 17.18 10.42
N ILE A 14 -21.41 15.88 10.63
CA ILE A 14 -20.95 14.84 9.69
C ILE A 14 -21.58 15.03 8.31
N LYS A 15 -22.85 15.44 8.25
CA LYS A 15 -23.51 15.73 6.98
C LYS A 15 -22.84 16.91 6.27
N GLN A 16 -22.62 18.03 6.95
CA GLN A 16 -21.94 19.20 6.39
C GLN A 16 -20.55 18.86 5.87
N VAL A 17 -19.76 18.09 6.63
CA VAL A 17 -18.43 17.63 6.20
C VAL A 17 -18.52 16.79 4.92
N ARG A 18 -19.45 15.84 4.88
CA ARG A 18 -19.61 14.94 3.72
C ARG A 18 -20.15 15.64 2.47
N ASP A 19 -20.97 16.67 2.67
CA ASP A 19 -21.57 17.45 1.61
C ASP A 19 -20.64 18.61 1.15
N GLY A 20 -19.53 18.82 1.85
CA GLY A 20 -18.56 19.89 1.55
C GLY A 20 -19.02 21.28 1.98
N GLU A 21 -20.00 21.36 2.88
CA GLU A 21 -20.61 22.59 3.39
C GLU A 21 -19.96 23.06 4.71
N PHE A 22 -19.12 22.23 5.33
CA PHE A 22 -18.39 22.60 6.54
C PHE A 22 -17.27 23.60 6.19
N ASP A 23 -17.24 24.73 6.89
CA ASP A 23 -16.24 25.79 6.71
C ASP A 23 -14.87 25.36 7.27
N TYR A 24 -14.12 24.60 6.48
CA TYR A 24 -12.82 24.04 6.86
C TYR A 24 -11.67 24.96 6.49
N ASN A 25 -10.79 25.24 7.45
CA ASN A 25 -9.56 25.99 7.21
C ASN A 25 -8.49 25.06 6.63
N SER A 26 -8.34 25.04 5.31
CA SER A 26 -7.39 24.17 4.63
C SER A 26 -5.93 24.50 4.97
N ARG A 27 -5.12 23.45 5.19
CA ARG A 27 -3.67 23.58 5.29
C ARG A 27 -3.06 24.14 4.00
N GLU A 28 -2.10 25.05 4.14
CA GLU A 28 -1.24 25.44 3.04
C GLU A 28 -0.35 24.27 2.62
N SER A 29 -0.13 24.13 1.31
CA SER A 29 0.81 23.14 0.80
C SER A 29 2.24 23.65 0.97
N PRO A 30 3.17 22.84 1.50
CA PRO A 30 4.56 23.26 1.62
C PRO A 30 5.17 23.50 0.23
N PRO A 31 6.04 24.50 0.08
CA PRO A 31 6.68 24.79 -1.20
C PRO A 31 7.59 23.63 -1.62
N THR A 32 7.60 23.32 -2.92
CA THR A 32 8.47 22.28 -3.49
C THR A 32 9.82 22.88 -3.87
N ASN A 33 10.92 22.29 -3.39
CA ASN A 33 12.26 22.63 -3.84
C ASN A 33 12.54 21.98 -5.20
N TRP A 34 12.27 22.72 -6.27
CA TRP A 34 12.42 22.25 -7.66
C TRP A 34 13.85 21.82 -8.00
N ASN A 35 14.87 22.49 -7.48
CA ASN A 35 16.26 22.13 -7.76
C ASN A 35 16.62 20.74 -7.21
N LEU A 36 16.21 20.44 -5.97
CA LEU A 36 16.42 19.11 -5.39
C LEU A 36 15.57 18.05 -6.08
N TYR A 37 14.34 18.40 -6.46
CA TYR A 37 13.46 17.52 -7.20
C TYR A 37 14.03 17.12 -8.57
N ASP A 38 14.53 18.10 -9.34
CA ASP A 38 15.18 17.87 -10.63
C ASP A 38 16.44 17.03 -10.47
N HIS A 39 17.24 17.30 -9.43
CA HIS A 39 18.40 16.48 -9.11
C HIS A 39 18.02 15.03 -8.82
N ALA A 40 16.94 14.81 -8.06
CA ALA A 40 16.42 13.48 -7.76
C ALA A 40 15.91 12.76 -9.02
N GLN A 41 15.23 13.47 -9.92
CA GLN A 41 14.80 12.90 -11.21
C GLN A 41 15.98 12.46 -12.08
N ILE A 42 17.01 13.30 -12.21
CA ILE A 42 18.21 13.00 -13.01
C ILE A 42 18.90 11.72 -12.48
N LYS A 43 18.95 11.56 -11.16
CA LYS A 43 19.60 10.40 -10.51
C LYS A 43 18.70 9.18 -10.33
N GLU A 44 17.40 9.27 -10.61
CA GLU A 44 16.39 8.26 -10.24
C GLU A 44 16.83 6.85 -10.63
N PHE A 45 17.17 6.63 -11.90
CA PHE A 45 17.47 5.29 -12.38
C PHE A 45 18.78 4.73 -11.81
N ALA A 46 19.80 5.57 -11.67
CA ALA A 46 21.07 5.17 -11.06
C ALA A 46 20.88 4.79 -9.59
N ASN A 47 20.21 5.66 -8.81
CA ASN A 47 19.88 5.40 -7.42
C ASN A 47 18.96 4.18 -7.27
N TYR A 48 18.03 3.96 -8.18
CA TYR A 48 17.16 2.79 -8.18
C TYR A 48 17.93 1.49 -8.34
N LEU A 49 18.90 1.42 -9.28
CA LEU A 49 19.75 0.25 -9.48
C LEU A 49 20.64 -0.04 -8.26
N GLU A 50 21.17 0.99 -7.62
CA GLU A 50 21.99 0.85 -6.42
C GLU A 50 21.16 0.41 -5.21
N ASN A 51 20.04 1.09 -4.97
CA ASN A 51 19.14 0.76 -3.88
C ASN A 51 18.55 -0.64 -4.05
N LEU A 52 18.12 -1.05 -5.26
CA LEU A 52 17.55 -2.38 -5.46
C LEU A 52 18.59 -3.49 -5.21
N ARG A 53 19.86 -3.26 -5.54
CA ARG A 53 20.95 -4.20 -5.24
C ARG A 53 21.16 -4.30 -3.74
N ASP A 54 21.42 -3.17 -3.10
CA ASP A 54 21.86 -3.12 -1.70
C ASP A 54 20.72 -3.58 -0.77
N LEU A 55 19.47 -3.22 -1.06
CA LEU A 55 18.30 -3.67 -0.32
C LEU A 55 18.06 -5.17 -0.46
N ALA A 56 18.19 -5.73 -1.67
CA ALA A 56 18.00 -7.17 -1.88
C ALA A 56 19.11 -7.99 -1.21
N ASP A 57 20.36 -7.51 -1.24
CA ASP A 57 21.50 -8.14 -0.57
C ASP A 57 21.33 -8.10 0.96
N GLU A 58 20.92 -6.96 1.53
CA GLU A 58 20.68 -6.82 2.96
C GLU A 58 19.46 -7.65 3.42
N ALA A 59 18.37 -7.66 2.65
CA ALA A 59 17.20 -8.50 2.92
C ALA A 59 17.57 -9.99 2.97
N ASP A 60 18.32 -10.46 1.98
CA ASP A 60 18.78 -11.85 1.92
C ASP A 60 19.69 -12.22 3.09
N LYS A 61 20.62 -11.34 3.45
CA LYS A 61 21.48 -11.51 4.61
C LYS A 61 20.66 -11.65 5.91
N ARG A 62 19.73 -10.72 6.19
CA ARG A 62 18.87 -10.76 7.39
C ARG A 62 18.03 -12.04 7.45
N ILE A 63 17.50 -12.48 6.31
CA ILE A 63 16.74 -13.73 6.22
C ILE A 63 17.63 -14.94 6.50
N LYS A 64 18.83 -15.01 5.93
CA LYS A 64 19.79 -16.10 6.14
C LYS A 64 20.30 -16.16 7.58
N GLU A 65 20.46 -15.02 8.26
CA GLU A 65 20.88 -14.96 9.67
C GLU A 65 19.83 -15.55 10.62
N ARG A 66 18.52 -15.35 10.33
CA ARG A 66 17.43 -15.86 11.17
C ARG A 66 16.89 -17.23 10.76
N THR A 67 17.30 -17.75 9.60
CA THR A 67 16.80 -19.02 9.05
C THR A 67 17.86 -20.11 9.14
N PRO A 68 17.55 -21.30 9.69
CA PRO A 68 18.49 -22.41 9.73
C PRO A 68 18.96 -22.79 8.31
N PRO A 69 20.24 -23.15 8.12
CA PRO A 69 20.73 -23.57 6.81
C PRO A 69 19.96 -24.80 6.33
N LYS A 70 19.32 -24.68 5.15
CA LYS A 70 18.62 -25.80 4.52
C LYS A 70 19.64 -26.86 4.09
N LYS A 71 19.36 -28.13 4.39
CA LYS A 71 20.17 -29.26 3.88
C LYS A 71 20.17 -29.24 2.36
N GLN A 72 21.36 -29.21 1.77
CA GLN A 72 21.51 -29.18 0.32
C GLN A 72 21.12 -30.55 -0.25
N GLY A 73 20.10 -30.58 -1.11
CA GLY A 73 19.69 -31.79 -1.81
C GLY A 73 20.67 -32.17 -2.92
N VAL A 74 20.52 -33.38 -3.45
CA VAL A 74 21.29 -33.84 -4.62
C VAL A 74 20.80 -33.09 -5.87
N GLY A 75 21.66 -32.31 -6.52
CA GLY A 75 21.35 -31.62 -7.77
C GLY A 75 22.06 -30.27 -7.95
N ARG A 76 21.77 -29.58 -9.07
CA ARG A 76 22.28 -28.22 -9.32
C ARG A 76 21.69 -27.26 -8.28
N PRO A 77 22.51 -26.45 -7.58
CA PRO A 77 22.01 -25.47 -6.62
C PRO A 77 21.01 -24.51 -7.29
N PRO A 78 19.89 -24.19 -6.63
CA PRO A 78 18.95 -23.20 -7.16
C PRO A 78 19.63 -21.83 -7.29
N ILE A 79 19.15 -21.02 -8.23
CA ILE A 79 19.51 -19.60 -8.29
C ILE A 79 18.99 -18.90 -7.03
N ASP A 80 19.82 -18.02 -6.47
CA ASP A 80 19.52 -17.25 -5.27
C ASP A 80 18.23 -16.43 -5.45
N PRO A 81 17.25 -16.52 -4.53
CA PRO A 81 16.05 -15.69 -4.56
C PRO A 81 16.33 -14.19 -4.63
N ALA A 82 17.40 -13.69 -4.00
CA ALA A 82 17.78 -12.29 -4.02
C ALA A 82 18.12 -11.81 -5.43
N ASP A 83 18.90 -12.59 -6.17
CA ASP A 83 19.26 -12.28 -7.57
C ASP A 83 18.02 -12.27 -8.48
N ILE A 84 17.07 -13.16 -8.24
CA ILE A 84 15.79 -13.17 -8.96
C ILE A 84 14.99 -11.92 -8.60
N ALA A 85 14.90 -11.55 -7.32
CA ALA A 85 14.19 -10.36 -6.86
C ALA A 85 14.75 -9.09 -7.49
N LYS A 86 16.09 -8.94 -7.57
CA LYS A 86 16.74 -7.80 -8.24
C LYS A 86 16.28 -7.63 -9.69
N ILE A 87 16.28 -8.72 -10.46
CA ILE A 87 15.85 -8.68 -11.86
C ILE A 87 14.34 -8.46 -11.99
N LEU A 88 13.54 -9.00 -11.07
CA LEU A 88 12.09 -8.76 -11.07
C LEU A 88 11.73 -7.31 -10.72
N LEU A 89 12.43 -6.68 -9.80
CA LEU A 89 12.28 -5.25 -9.48
C LEU A 89 12.68 -4.38 -10.68
N LEU A 90 13.82 -4.67 -11.32
CA LEU A 90 14.22 -3.98 -12.55
C LEU A 90 13.22 -4.22 -13.70
N GLN A 91 12.65 -5.42 -13.80
CA GLN A 91 11.60 -5.75 -14.75
C GLN A 91 10.31 -4.97 -14.48
N ALA A 92 9.97 -4.72 -13.21
CA ALA A 92 8.82 -3.90 -12.83
C ALA A 92 9.06 -2.43 -13.19
N TYR A 93 10.25 -1.90 -12.89
CA TYR A 93 10.64 -0.52 -13.22
C TYR A 93 10.61 -0.21 -14.72
N THR A 94 11.06 -1.16 -15.54
CA THR A 94 11.15 -1.01 -17.01
C THR A 94 9.92 -1.53 -17.76
N GLU A 95 8.92 -2.04 -17.05
CA GLU A 95 7.71 -2.63 -17.61
C GLU A 95 7.96 -3.67 -18.74
N SER A 96 9.11 -4.36 -18.68
CA SER A 96 9.62 -5.19 -19.78
C SER A 96 9.26 -6.68 -19.73
N PRO A 97 8.93 -7.38 -20.84
CA PRO A 97 8.61 -8.81 -20.84
C PRO A 97 9.73 -9.70 -20.28
N ASN A 98 9.43 -10.94 -19.87
CA ASN A 98 10.42 -11.84 -19.25
C ASN A 98 11.69 -12.04 -20.10
N ARG A 99 11.56 -12.11 -21.43
CA ARG A 99 12.70 -12.28 -22.35
C ARG A 99 13.60 -11.05 -22.38
N VAL A 100 13.01 -9.85 -22.34
CA VAL A 100 13.76 -8.59 -22.23
C VAL A 100 14.42 -8.48 -20.86
N ALA A 101 13.77 -8.99 -19.80
CA ALA A 101 14.37 -9.05 -18.47
C ALA A 101 15.62 -9.93 -18.39
N GLU A 102 15.70 -11.01 -19.17
CA GLU A 102 16.96 -11.76 -19.34
C GLU A 102 18.05 -10.90 -20.04
N GLY A 103 17.63 -10.03 -20.97
CA GLY A 103 18.47 -8.99 -21.55
C GLY A 103 19.17 -8.11 -20.50
N PHE A 104 18.48 -7.78 -19.41
CA PHE A 104 19.07 -6.98 -18.33
C PHE A 104 20.21 -7.67 -17.60
N LEU A 105 20.25 -9.01 -17.56
CA LEU A 105 21.40 -9.74 -17.03
C LEU A 105 22.64 -9.61 -17.91
N HIS A 106 22.51 -9.24 -19.19
CA HIS A 106 23.67 -8.95 -20.02
C HIS A 106 24.24 -7.56 -19.75
N LEU A 107 23.41 -6.61 -19.32
CA LEU A 107 23.79 -5.20 -19.17
C LEU A 107 24.11 -4.82 -17.73
N PHE A 108 23.32 -5.31 -16.76
CA PHE A 108 23.32 -4.80 -15.39
C PHE A 108 23.79 -5.82 -14.36
N ARG A 109 24.21 -7.02 -14.77
CA ARG A 109 24.60 -8.08 -13.84
C ARG A 109 25.69 -7.64 -12.86
N GLU A 110 26.74 -6.98 -13.35
CA GLU A 110 27.81 -6.44 -12.52
C GLU A 110 27.29 -5.34 -11.59
N LYS A 111 26.53 -4.37 -12.14
CA LYS A 111 25.96 -3.27 -11.35
C LYS A 111 25.00 -3.78 -10.25
N LEU A 112 24.31 -4.89 -10.49
CA LEU A 112 23.40 -5.55 -9.54
C LEU A 112 24.08 -6.58 -8.63
N GLY A 113 25.39 -6.79 -8.78
CA GLY A 113 26.13 -7.79 -7.99
C GLY A 113 25.57 -9.20 -8.14
N ILE A 114 25.17 -9.60 -9.34
CA ILE A 114 24.66 -10.95 -9.64
C ILE A 114 25.80 -11.75 -10.26
N ASP A 115 26.19 -12.89 -9.69
CA ASP A 115 27.33 -13.63 -10.24
C ASP A 115 26.98 -14.46 -11.48
N LYS A 116 25.80 -15.10 -11.43
CA LYS A 116 25.40 -16.12 -12.40
C LYS A 116 24.31 -15.60 -13.32
N HIS A 117 24.48 -15.85 -14.61
CA HIS A 117 23.41 -15.66 -15.59
C HIS A 117 22.35 -16.77 -15.44
N PHE A 118 21.08 -16.42 -15.66
CA PHE A 118 19.96 -17.34 -15.69
C PHE A 118 18.91 -16.92 -16.71
N SER A 119 18.19 -17.90 -17.25
CA SER A 119 17.26 -17.64 -18.37
C SER A 119 15.97 -16.96 -17.93
N TYR A 120 15.24 -16.42 -18.91
CA TYR A 120 13.91 -15.84 -18.71
C TYR A 120 12.91 -16.81 -18.06
N LYS A 121 13.14 -18.13 -18.17
CA LYS A 121 12.33 -19.15 -17.50
C LYS A 121 12.57 -19.19 -15.99
N THR A 122 13.77 -18.86 -15.53
CA THR A 122 14.03 -18.67 -14.10
C THR A 122 13.35 -17.40 -13.60
N ILE A 123 13.45 -16.30 -14.35
CA ILE A 123 12.75 -15.03 -14.05
C ILE A 123 11.23 -15.26 -13.98
N GLU A 124 10.67 -15.96 -14.98
CA GLU A 124 9.24 -16.28 -15.04
C GLU A 124 8.77 -17.05 -13.80
N ARG A 125 9.51 -18.08 -13.40
CA ARG A 125 9.19 -18.89 -12.21
C ARG A 125 9.41 -18.13 -10.91
N GLY A 126 10.19 -17.05 -10.91
CA GLY A 126 10.38 -16.17 -9.75
C GLY A 126 9.07 -15.60 -9.21
N TYR A 127 8.07 -15.38 -10.07
CA TYR A 127 6.74 -14.93 -9.65
C TYR A 127 5.97 -15.94 -8.79
N ASP A 128 6.35 -17.23 -8.85
CA ASP A 128 5.72 -18.31 -8.08
C ASP A 128 6.55 -18.70 -6.83
N ARG A 129 7.69 -18.03 -6.58
CA ARG A 129 8.60 -18.41 -5.49
C ARG A 129 8.32 -17.62 -4.23
N GLU A 130 7.91 -18.34 -3.18
CA GLU A 130 7.72 -17.76 -1.84
C GLU A 130 8.97 -17.06 -1.31
N ALA A 131 10.16 -17.68 -1.47
CA ALA A 131 11.42 -17.07 -1.07
C ALA A 131 11.73 -15.73 -1.77
N VAL A 132 11.17 -15.47 -2.97
CA VAL A 132 11.28 -14.15 -3.60
C VAL A 132 10.35 -13.15 -2.92
N ASN A 133 9.14 -13.56 -2.55
CA ASN A 133 8.23 -12.71 -1.77
C ASN A 133 8.79 -12.39 -0.39
N GLU A 134 9.45 -13.34 0.29
CA GLU A 134 10.13 -13.09 1.57
C GLU A 134 11.18 -11.98 1.45
N ILE A 135 11.97 -11.97 0.37
CA ILE A 135 12.94 -10.89 0.09
C ILE A 135 12.20 -9.55 -0.09
N LEU A 136 11.13 -9.53 -0.88
CA LEU A 136 10.34 -8.33 -1.13
C LEU A 136 9.70 -7.76 0.14
N ASP A 137 9.17 -8.62 1.00
CA ASP A 137 8.56 -8.23 2.27
C ASP A 137 9.63 -7.70 3.26
N GLU A 138 10.84 -8.27 3.24
CA GLU A 138 11.94 -7.76 4.06
C GLU A 138 12.47 -6.41 3.54
N ILE A 139 12.48 -6.16 2.23
CA ILE A 139 12.79 -4.85 1.66
C ILE A 139 11.79 -3.79 2.17
N VAL A 140 10.50 -4.12 2.30
CA VAL A 140 9.50 -3.20 2.87
C VAL A 140 9.90 -2.79 4.29
N LYS A 141 10.28 -3.75 5.14
CA LYS A 141 10.73 -3.46 6.51
C LYS A 141 11.97 -2.57 6.53
N ILE A 142 13.02 -2.97 5.81
CA ILE A 142 14.30 -2.23 5.73
C ILE A 142 14.07 -0.78 5.27
N THR A 143 13.21 -0.56 4.27
CA THR A 143 12.92 0.80 3.79
C THR A 143 12.18 1.64 4.83
N ASN A 144 11.24 1.08 5.58
CA ASN A 144 10.50 1.81 6.63
C ASN A 144 11.36 2.14 7.85
N GLU A 145 12.31 1.28 8.22
CA GLU A 145 13.29 1.54 9.29
C GLU A 145 14.08 2.85 9.06
N THR A 146 14.25 3.32 7.82
CA THR A 146 14.96 4.59 7.53
C THR A 146 14.23 5.84 8.02
N VAL A 147 12.92 5.73 8.27
CA VAL A 147 12.05 6.82 8.72
C VAL A 147 11.45 6.52 10.09
N GLU A 148 11.97 5.51 10.80
CA GLU A 148 11.55 5.20 12.16
C GLU A 148 11.67 6.43 13.07
N GLY A 149 10.62 6.72 13.83
CA GLY A 149 10.53 7.90 14.69
C GLY A 149 10.31 9.23 13.97
N LYS A 150 10.31 9.25 12.63
CA LYS A 150 9.99 10.44 11.80
C LYS A 150 8.61 10.39 11.18
N GLU A 151 8.01 9.21 11.09
CA GLU A 151 6.66 8.99 10.57
C GLU A 151 5.79 8.43 11.70
N VAL A 152 4.67 9.08 12.02
CA VAL A 152 3.74 8.62 13.06
C VAL A 152 2.29 8.53 12.57
N THR A 153 2.04 8.91 11.31
CA THR A 153 0.70 8.95 10.74
C THR A 153 0.68 8.16 9.43
N TYR A 154 -0.26 7.22 9.32
CA TYR A 154 -0.39 6.36 8.15
C TYR A 154 -1.79 6.42 7.57
N SER A 155 -1.88 6.40 6.25
CA SER A 155 -3.13 6.31 5.52
C SER A 155 -3.31 4.93 4.89
N PHE A 156 -4.52 4.39 5.01
CA PHE A 156 -4.92 3.10 4.48
C PHE A 156 -5.96 3.26 3.37
N ASP A 157 -5.74 2.59 2.24
CA ASP A 157 -6.65 2.63 1.09
C ASP A 157 -6.57 1.37 0.24
N GLY A 158 -7.71 1.02 -0.37
CA GLY A 158 -7.88 -0.12 -1.26
C GLY A 158 -7.82 0.26 -2.75
N THR A 159 -7.04 -0.48 -3.52
CA THR A 159 -6.89 -0.32 -4.97
C THR A 159 -7.00 -1.64 -5.72
N GLY A 160 -6.96 -1.59 -7.05
CA GLY A 160 -6.96 -2.79 -7.88
C GLY A 160 -6.23 -2.62 -9.21
N TYR A 161 -5.41 -3.60 -9.55
CA TYR A 161 -4.65 -3.66 -10.79
C TYR A 161 -5.32 -4.61 -11.77
N SER A 162 -5.66 -4.13 -12.97
CA SER A 162 -6.32 -4.98 -13.96
C SER A 162 -5.32 -5.72 -14.83
N ALA A 163 -5.61 -6.98 -15.18
CA ALA A 163 -4.92 -7.69 -16.25
C ALA A 163 -5.41 -7.29 -17.67
N SER A 164 -6.31 -6.31 -17.78
CA SER A 164 -6.92 -5.85 -19.03
C SER A 164 -6.84 -4.34 -19.15
N ASN A 165 -6.36 -3.84 -20.30
CA ASN A 165 -6.33 -2.40 -20.59
C ASN A 165 -7.72 -1.78 -20.81
N LYS A 166 -8.77 -2.60 -20.85
CA LYS A 166 -10.16 -2.16 -21.02
C LYS A 166 -10.89 -1.98 -19.70
N GLU A 167 -10.24 -2.28 -18.58
CA GLU A 167 -10.86 -2.25 -17.27
C GLU A 167 -10.11 -1.28 -16.34
N ASN A 168 -10.85 -0.30 -15.81
CA ASN A 168 -10.34 0.66 -14.84
C ASN A 168 -11.00 0.39 -13.48
N TYR A 169 -10.18 0.15 -12.46
CA TYR A 169 -10.66 -0.18 -11.10
C TYR A 169 -11.52 0.95 -10.53
N ALA A 170 -11.03 2.19 -10.53
CA ALA A 170 -11.74 3.34 -9.97
C ALA A 170 -13.11 3.54 -10.63
N ALA A 171 -13.18 3.48 -11.96
CA ALA A 171 -14.43 3.59 -12.69
C ALA A 171 -15.42 2.45 -12.35
N LYS A 172 -14.92 1.22 -12.13
CA LYS A 172 -15.78 0.10 -11.70
C LYS A 172 -16.22 0.24 -10.26
N ARG A 173 -15.34 0.67 -9.34
CA ARG A 173 -15.69 0.94 -7.95
C ARG A 173 -16.76 2.02 -7.86
N GLN A 174 -16.61 3.11 -8.62
CA GLN A 174 -17.61 4.17 -8.70
C GLN A 174 -18.98 3.65 -9.17
N LYS A 175 -19.02 2.82 -10.23
CA LYS A 175 -20.25 2.17 -10.71
C LYS A 175 -20.87 1.22 -9.69
N GLN A 176 -20.07 0.48 -8.95
CA GLN A 176 -20.55 -0.40 -7.88
C GLN A 176 -21.17 0.41 -6.73
N ASN A 177 -20.50 1.50 -6.34
CA ASN A 177 -20.98 2.41 -5.30
C ASN A 177 -22.27 3.13 -5.72
N SER A 178 -22.41 3.54 -6.98
CA SER A 178 -23.64 4.18 -7.48
C SER A 178 -24.84 3.22 -7.53
N LYS A 179 -24.65 1.97 -7.98
CA LYS A 179 -25.68 0.92 -7.95
C LYS A 179 -26.16 0.63 -6.52
N LYS A 180 -25.25 0.62 -5.53
CA LYS A 180 -25.62 0.47 -4.11
C LYS A 180 -26.54 1.61 -3.64
N ASN A 181 -26.28 2.84 -4.07
CA ASN A 181 -27.15 3.98 -3.72
C ASN A 181 -28.54 3.89 -4.36
N GLN A 182 -28.65 3.35 -5.58
CA GLN A 182 -29.94 3.14 -6.26
C GLN A 182 -30.75 1.94 -5.75
N LYS A 183 -30.10 0.84 -5.34
CA LYS A 183 -30.81 -0.30 -4.72
C LYS A 183 -31.40 0.08 -3.35
N LYS A 184 -30.77 0.99 -2.59
CA LYS A 184 -31.29 1.42 -1.29
C LYS A 184 -32.61 2.21 -1.35
N THR A 185 -33.01 2.73 -2.50
CA THR A 185 -34.31 3.40 -2.69
C THR A 185 -35.44 2.46 -3.09
N LYS A 186 -35.19 1.16 -3.32
CA LYS A 186 -36.21 0.13 -3.55
C LYS A 186 -36.00 -1.01 -2.55
N SER A 187 -36.99 -1.27 -1.70
CA SER A 187 -36.88 -2.23 -0.61
C SER A 187 -36.62 -3.67 -1.06
N ASP A 188 -36.04 -4.42 -0.11
CA ASP A 188 -35.96 -5.87 0.07
C ASP A 188 -34.93 -6.72 -0.70
N CYS A 189 -34.31 -7.56 0.14
CA CYS A 189 -33.66 -8.86 -0.04
C CYS A 189 -32.17 -9.03 -0.45
N VAL A 190 -31.56 -9.93 0.36
CA VAL A 190 -30.34 -10.73 0.21
C VAL A 190 -29.01 -10.12 0.69
N ASN A 191 -28.37 -10.84 1.62
CA ASN A 191 -26.99 -10.69 2.11
C ASN A 191 -25.97 -10.67 0.95
N GLU A 192 -25.86 -9.57 0.22
CA GLU A 192 -24.68 -9.28 -0.60
C GLU A 192 -23.56 -8.84 0.35
N ASN A 193 -22.50 -9.63 0.45
CA ASN A 193 -21.32 -9.38 1.29
C ASN A 193 -20.86 -7.92 1.09
N HIS A 194 -20.98 -7.10 2.13
CA HIS A 194 -20.95 -5.63 2.02
C HIS A 194 -19.58 -5.06 1.61
N ASP A 195 -18.54 -5.90 1.61
CA ASP A 195 -17.13 -5.52 1.46
C ASP A 195 -16.48 -5.97 0.13
N CYS A 196 -17.13 -6.81 -0.68
CA CYS A 196 -16.50 -7.37 -1.89
C CYS A 196 -16.01 -6.30 -2.90
N PHE A 197 -14.88 -6.56 -3.54
CA PHE A 197 -14.34 -5.72 -4.62
C PHE A 197 -15.14 -5.80 -5.94
N PRO A 198 -14.92 -4.89 -6.91
CA PRO A 198 -15.63 -4.92 -8.18
C PRO A 198 -15.31 -6.13 -9.05
N ILE A 199 -16.32 -6.82 -9.57
CA ILE A 199 -16.13 -7.99 -10.45
C ILE A 199 -15.66 -7.56 -11.86
N PRO A 200 -14.76 -8.33 -12.52
CA PRO A 200 -14.44 -8.18 -13.95
C PRO A 200 -15.68 -8.29 -14.86
N ASN A 201 -15.68 -7.64 -16.03
CA ASN A 201 -16.86 -7.65 -16.92
C ASN A 201 -16.95 -8.93 -17.77
N THR A 202 -15.88 -9.72 -17.85
CA THR A 202 -15.79 -10.88 -18.76
C THR A 202 -16.03 -12.20 -18.04
N ALA A 203 -16.73 -13.14 -18.69
CA ALA A 203 -16.82 -14.55 -18.28
C ALA A 203 -15.44 -15.24 -18.19
N SER A 204 -14.38 -14.64 -18.76
CA SER A 204 -13.00 -15.04 -18.52
C SER A 204 -12.50 -14.52 -17.18
N LYS A 205 -11.87 -15.40 -16.39
CA LYS A 205 -11.13 -15.19 -15.12
C LYS A 205 -9.96 -14.19 -15.21
N MET A 206 -10.03 -13.17 -16.07
CA MET A 206 -9.02 -12.12 -16.19
C MET A 206 -9.27 -11.10 -15.08
N GLY A 207 -9.11 -11.58 -13.84
CA GLY A 207 -9.39 -10.86 -12.60
C GLY A 207 -8.37 -9.78 -12.31
N PHE A 208 -8.85 -8.70 -11.69
CA PHE A 208 -8.02 -7.76 -10.97
C PHE A 208 -7.15 -8.48 -9.93
N SER A 209 -6.04 -7.86 -9.53
CA SER A 209 -5.44 -8.09 -8.22
C SER A 209 -5.78 -6.89 -7.34
N TYR A 210 -6.52 -7.12 -6.26
CA TYR A 210 -6.87 -6.09 -5.28
C TYR A 210 -5.74 -5.97 -4.27
N CYS A 211 -5.54 -4.76 -3.77
CA CYS A 211 -4.51 -4.48 -2.79
C CYS A 211 -5.02 -3.45 -1.80
N VAL A 212 -4.83 -3.68 -0.50
CA VAL A 212 -4.94 -2.64 0.53
C VAL A 212 -3.54 -2.34 1.00
N MET A 213 -3.19 -1.06 1.16
CA MET A 213 -1.86 -0.63 1.58
C MET A 213 -1.93 0.35 2.74
N GLY A 214 -0.94 0.28 3.64
CA GLY A 214 -0.65 1.28 4.64
C GLY A 214 0.50 2.16 4.16
N VAL A 215 0.32 3.47 4.15
CA VAL A 215 1.26 4.44 3.55
C VAL A 215 1.57 5.55 4.54
N GLY A 216 2.86 5.80 4.80
CA GLY A 216 3.30 6.92 5.63
C GLY A 216 2.99 8.26 4.94
N VAL A 217 2.34 9.19 5.65
CA VAL A 217 1.82 10.42 5.02
C VAL A 217 2.92 11.43 4.68
N GLN A 218 4.02 11.44 5.42
CA GLN A 218 5.15 12.34 5.20
C GLN A 218 6.11 11.81 4.14
N HIS A 219 6.56 10.55 4.28
CA HIS A 219 7.62 9.99 3.45
C HIS A 219 7.08 9.21 2.24
N LYS A 220 5.78 8.87 2.22
CA LYS A 220 5.11 8.14 1.13
C LYS A 220 5.69 6.74 0.90
N LEU A 221 6.24 6.13 1.94
CA LEU A 221 6.66 4.73 1.95
C LEU A 221 5.47 3.85 2.30
N ILE A 222 5.35 2.72 1.60
CA ILE A 222 4.36 1.68 1.91
C ILE A 222 4.94 0.83 3.04
N SER A 223 4.21 0.66 4.14
CA SER A 223 4.63 -0.11 5.34
C SER A 223 3.97 -1.47 5.44
N GLY A 224 2.79 -1.62 4.83
CA GLY A 224 2.05 -2.87 4.83
C GLY A 224 1.24 -3.00 3.56
N MET A 225 1.03 -4.23 3.11
CA MET A 225 0.16 -4.53 1.98
C MET A 225 -0.45 -5.92 2.11
N ALA A 226 -1.75 -6.01 1.82
CA ALA A 226 -2.48 -7.25 1.65
C ALA A 226 -2.98 -7.30 0.20
N ILE A 227 -2.79 -8.43 -0.46
CA ILE A 227 -3.05 -8.56 -1.90
C ILE A 227 -3.85 -9.82 -2.16
N SER A 228 -4.98 -9.68 -2.85
CA SER A 228 -5.84 -10.79 -3.21
C SER A 228 -6.36 -10.69 -4.65
N PRO A 229 -6.29 -11.77 -5.44
CA PRO A 229 -6.99 -11.86 -6.72
C PRO A 229 -8.47 -12.26 -6.54
N ASP A 230 -8.88 -12.67 -5.33
CA ASP A 230 -10.25 -13.03 -5.01
C ASP A 230 -11.07 -11.77 -4.68
N HIS A 231 -12.08 -11.51 -5.51
CA HIS A 231 -13.00 -10.39 -5.35
C HIS A 231 -13.95 -10.55 -4.16
N SER A 232 -14.09 -11.77 -3.63
CA SER A 232 -14.93 -12.04 -2.46
C SER A 232 -14.34 -11.46 -1.17
N ILE A 233 -13.01 -11.35 -1.10
CA ILE A 233 -12.26 -10.78 0.01
C ILE A 233 -12.26 -9.26 -0.15
N GLY A 234 -12.89 -8.55 0.78
CA GLY A 234 -13.04 -7.12 0.69
C GLY A 234 -11.92 -6.31 1.35
N GLU A 235 -12.08 -4.99 1.31
CA GLU A 235 -11.10 -4.03 1.82
C GLU A 235 -11.05 -4.04 3.35
N THR A 236 -12.22 -4.09 3.99
CA THR A 236 -12.29 -4.23 5.46
C THR A 236 -11.76 -5.57 5.94
N THR A 237 -11.92 -6.65 5.15
CA THR A 237 -11.32 -7.96 5.46
C THR A 237 -9.80 -7.95 5.38
N MET A 238 -9.22 -7.21 4.43
CA MET A 238 -7.76 -7.10 4.27
C MET A 238 -7.10 -6.12 5.24
N PHE A 239 -7.86 -5.15 5.78
CA PHE A 239 -7.32 -4.10 6.65
C PHE A 239 -6.50 -4.60 7.86
N PRO A 240 -6.94 -5.62 8.64
CA PRO A 240 -6.20 -6.03 9.84
C PRO A 240 -4.76 -6.47 9.55
N GLU A 241 -4.54 -7.21 8.46
CA GLU A 241 -3.21 -7.65 8.04
C GLU A 241 -2.31 -6.44 7.71
N VAL A 242 -2.84 -5.47 6.96
CA VAL A 242 -2.11 -4.27 6.56
C VAL A 242 -1.78 -3.38 7.75
N PHE A 243 -2.72 -3.25 8.68
CA PHE A 243 -2.55 -2.49 9.91
C PHE A 243 -1.48 -3.14 10.80
N GLU A 244 -1.52 -4.45 10.98
CA GLU A 244 -0.52 -5.20 11.76
C GLU A 244 0.88 -5.09 11.14
N GLN A 245 1.02 -5.28 9.83
CA GLN A 245 2.30 -5.07 9.14
C GLN A 245 2.83 -3.64 9.31
N THR A 246 1.93 -2.64 9.30
CA THR A 246 2.30 -1.24 9.51
C THR A 246 2.79 -0.98 10.93
N LEU A 247 2.12 -1.55 11.94
CA LEU A 247 2.57 -1.50 13.34
C LEU A 247 3.93 -2.19 13.54
N GLN A 248 4.16 -3.31 12.87
CA GLN A 248 5.45 -4.01 12.92
C GLN A 248 6.59 -3.17 12.31
N CYS A 249 6.32 -2.43 11.24
CA CYS A 249 7.30 -1.53 10.62
C CYS A 249 7.49 -0.22 11.40
N ASN A 250 6.47 0.24 12.11
CA ASN A 250 6.52 1.45 12.92
C ASN A 250 5.73 1.30 14.23
N PRO A 251 6.39 0.82 15.30
CA PRO A 251 5.74 0.63 16.60
C PRO A 251 5.23 1.93 17.25
N ASN A 252 5.72 3.10 16.80
CA ASN A 252 5.30 4.42 17.29
C ASN A 252 4.16 5.04 16.47
N LEU A 253 3.40 4.22 15.72
CA LEU A 253 2.22 4.68 14.99
C LEU A 253 1.23 5.37 15.95
N MET A 254 0.90 6.63 15.67
CA MET A 254 -0.05 7.40 16.48
C MET A 254 -1.40 7.53 15.80
N ASN A 255 -1.43 7.72 14.47
CA ASN A 255 -2.65 8.05 13.74
C ASN A 255 -2.87 7.11 12.55
N ALA A 256 -4.07 6.55 12.43
CA ALA A 256 -4.50 5.75 11.28
C ALA A 256 -5.64 6.46 10.54
N LEU A 257 -5.35 6.88 9.31
CA LEU A 257 -6.29 7.60 8.44
C LEU A 257 -6.84 6.65 7.39
N GLY A 258 -8.09 6.83 6.99
CA GLY A 258 -8.64 6.01 5.91
C GLY A 258 -10.01 6.47 5.46
N ASP A 259 -10.46 5.91 4.35
CA ASP A 259 -11.78 6.18 3.81
C ASP A 259 -12.92 5.73 4.74
N GLY A 260 -14.11 6.28 4.52
CA GLY A 260 -15.28 6.02 5.38
C GLY A 260 -15.75 4.56 5.42
N ILE A 261 -15.20 3.68 4.57
CA ILE A 261 -15.43 2.23 4.63
C ILE A 261 -14.86 1.62 5.92
N TYR A 262 -13.74 2.15 6.42
CA TYR A 262 -13.09 1.76 7.67
C TYR A 262 -13.80 2.33 8.91
N GLY A 263 -14.73 3.29 8.71
CA GLY A 263 -15.58 3.89 9.74
C GLY A 263 -16.64 2.92 10.26
N CYS A 264 -16.24 1.73 10.70
CA CYS A 264 -17.06 0.72 11.32
C CYS A 264 -16.47 0.33 12.68
N ARG A 265 -17.36 0.06 13.64
CA ARG A 265 -17.03 -0.07 15.07
C ARG A 265 -15.84 -1.00 15.34
N TRP A 266 -15.82 -2.19 14.74
CA TRP A 266 -14.80 -3.19 15.02
C TRP A 266 -13.41 -2.80 14.47
N ILE A 267 -13.33 -2.11 13.32
CA ILE A 267 -12.06 -1.58 12.80
C ILE A 267 -11.58 -0.43 13.67
N THR A 268 -12.47 0.50 14.01
CA THR A 268 -12.13 1.64 14.87
C THR A 268 -11.58 1.15 16.22
N ASP A 269 -12.18 0.11 16.78
CA ASP A 269 -11.76 -0.49 18.05
C ASP A 269 -10.48 -1.32 17.93
N LEU A 270 -10.28 -2.03 16.81
CA LEU A 270 -9.01 -2.71 16.49
C LEU A 270 -7.85 -1.69 16.50
N VAL A 271 -8.03 -0.55 15.85
CA VAL A 271 -7.03 0.52 15.80
C VAL A 271 -6.81 1.13 17.19
N SER A 272 -7.89 1.50 17.88
CA SER A 272 -7.82 2.18 19.18
C SER A 272 -7.22 1.30 20.29
N THR A 273 -7.53 -0.01 20.30
CA THR A 273 -7.00 -0.95 21.29
C THR A 273 -5.48 -1.15 21.16
N ASN A 274 -4.91 -0.84 19.99
CA ASN A 274 -3.46 -0.83 19.77
C ASN A 274 -2.83 0.54 20.10
N GLY A 275 -3.55 1.44 20.77
CA GLY A 275 -3.04 2.77 21.14
C GLY A 275 -2.95 3.78 19.99
N VAL A 276 -3.58 3.48 18.86
CA VAL A 276 -3.56 4.32 17.65
C VAL A 276 -4.89 5.06 17.54
N THR A 277 -4.86 6.35 17.19
CA THR A 277 -6.06 7.16 16.97
C THR A 277 -6.62 6.95 15.55
N PRO A 278 -7.86 6.45 15.40
CA PRO A 278 -8.49 6.28 14.10
C PRO A 278 -9.12 7.58 13.60
N TYR A 279 -8.87 7.91 12.33
CA TYR A 279 -9.53 8.99 11.61
C TYR A 279 -10.29 8.42 10.40
N PHE A 280 -11.48 7.88 10.68
CA PHE A 280 -12.36 7.32 9.65
C PHE A 280 -13.71 8.05 9.66
N LEU A 281 -14.02 8.77 8.59
CA LEU A 281 -15.22 9.60 8.54
C LEU A 281 -16.49 8.73 8.61
N PRO A 282 -17.33 8.90 9.65
CA PRO A 282 -18.52 8.07 9.84
C PRO A 282 -19.61 8.42 8.83
N ARG A 283 -20.65 7.58 8.77
CA ARG A 283 -21.85 7.84 7.96
C ARG A 283 -22.69 8.97 8.57
N SER A 284 -23.42 9.72 7.74
CA SER A 284 -24.27 10.85 8.18
C SER A 284 -25.38 10.46 9.17
N ASN A 285 -25.79 9.20 9.21
CA ASN A 285 -26.80 8.71 10.16
C ASN A 285 -26.20 8.18 11.48
N VAL A 286 -24.94 8.51 11.77
CA VAL A 286 -24.21 8.03 12.95
C VAL A 286 -24.91 8.40 14.27
N THR A 287 -24.59 7.63 15.31
CA THR A 287 -24.99 7.90 16.70
C THR A 287 -23.82 7.54 17.61
N PHE A 288 -23.73 8.17 18.78
CA PHE A 288 -22.76 7.86 19.85
C PHE A 288 -22.91 6.46 20.47
N ARG A 289 -23.78 5.59 19.95
CA ARG A 289 -23.93 4.23 20.49
C ARG A 289 -22.71 3.39 20.11
N SER A 290 -21.79 3.19 21.05
CA SER A 290 -20.61 2.32 20.89
C SER A 290 -20.97 0.86 20.61
N LYS A 291 -21.99 0.31 21.29
CA LYS A 291 -22.29 -1.13 21.33
C LYS A 291 -21.10 -1.97 21.83
N GLY A 292 -20.35 -1.46 22.81
CA GLY A 292 -19.21 -2.16 23.42
C GLY A 292 -17.84 -1.85 22.80
N PHE A 293 -17.78 -1.03 21.74
CA PHE A 293 -16.55 -0.60 21.09
C PHE A 293 -16.17 0.81 21.56
N ALA A 294 -15.25 0.93 22.52
CA ALA A 294 -14.91 2.20 23.14
C ALA A 294 -14.25 3.15 22.14
N GLY A 295 -13.32 2.64 21.31
CA GLY A 295 -12.63 3.44 20.29
C GLY A 295 -13.57 4.09 19.29
N TRP A 296 -14.72 3.47 19.01
CA TRP A 296 -15.78 4.09 18.20
C TRP A 296 -16.36 5.34 18.85
N SER A 297 -16.66 5.30 20.15
CA SER A 297 -17.15 6.48 20.85
C SER A 297 -16.10 7.58 20.88
N ASP A 298 -14.86 7.23 21.20
CA ASP A 298 -13.76 8.19 21.34
C ASP A 298 -13.52 8.94 20.03
N MET A 299 -13.49 8.23 18.90
CA MET A 299 -13.41 8.84 17.56
C MET A 299 -14.58 9.78 17.24
N LEU A 300 -15.79 9.46 17.69
CA LEU A 300 -16.96 10.32 17.46
C LEU A 300 -16.97 11.56 18.35
N TYR A 301 -16.46 11.44 19.58
CA TYR A 301 -16.29 12.61 20.45
C TYR A 301 -15.19 13.52 19.92
N SER A 302 -14.05 12.99 19.45
CA SER A 302 -12.96 13.83 18.95
C SER A 302 -13.36 14.72 17.77
N ILE A 303 -14.09 14.19 16.77
CA ILE A 303 -14.62 15.02 15.66
C ILE A 303 -15.71 15.99 16.11
N TRP A 304 -16.48 15.65 17.15
CA TRP A 304 -17.55 16.52 17.65
C TRP A 304 -17.01 17.67 18.50
N GLU A 305 -15.93 17.44 19.27
CA GLU A 305 -15.28 18.43 20.14
C GLU A 305 -14.43 19.42 19.35
N ASP A 306 -13.57 18.94 18.44
CA ASP A 306 -12.79 19.78 17.55
C ASP A 306 -12.80 19.25 16.10
N PRO A 307 -13.83 19.63 15.32
CA PRO A 307 -13.92 19.21 13.92
C PRO A 307 -12.79 19.77 13.05
N GLN A 308 -12.21 20.93 13.38
CA GLN A 308 -11.16 21.52 12.55
C GLN A 308 -9.87 20.70 12.66
N GLU A 309 -9.41 20.44 13.89
CA GLU A 309 -8.23 19.61 14.15
C GLU A 309 -8.46 18.18 13.62
N TRP A 310 -9.64 17.61 13.85
CA TRP A 310 -9.94 16.26 13.35
C TRP A 310 -9.86 16.17 11.82
N LEU A 311 -10.43 17.15 11.12
CA LEU A 311 -10.40 17.21 9.66
C LEU A 311 -8.99 17.45 9.13
N GLU A 312 -8.19 18.24 9.85
CA GLU A 312 -6.80 18.49 9.53
C GLU A 312 -5.97 17.19 9.45
N HIS A 313 -6.21 16.25 10.36
CA HIS A 313 -5.65 14.90 10.28
C HIS A 313 -6.30 14.06 9.19
N TYR A 314 -7.64 14.01 9.15
CA TYR A 314 -8.39 13.16 8.22
C TYR A 314 -8.08 13.46 6.74
N HIS A 315 -7.91 14.73 6.36
CA HIS A 315 -7.66 15.10 4.98
C HIS A 315 -6.33 14.58 4.44
N MET A 316 -5.33 14.29 5.30
CA MET A 316 -4.08 13.65 4.88
C MET A 316 -4.28 12.22 4.35
N ARG A 317 -5.46 11.61 4.52
CA ARG A 317 -5.76 10.29 3.95
C ARG A 317 -5.58 10.24 2.43
N SER A 318 -5.70 11.38 1.72
CA SER A 318 -5.54 11.42 0.25
C SER A 318 -4.10 11.12 -0.20
N ILE A 319 -3.14 11.03 0.72
CA ILE A 319 -1.77 10.62 0.41
C ILE A 319 -1.72 9.17 -0.08
N SER A 320 -2.56 8.28 0.42
CA SER A 320 -2.64 6.90 -0.09
C SER A 320 -3.13 6.86 -1.54
N GLU A 321 -4.13 7.67 -1.92
CA GLU A 321 -4.55 7.87 -3.31
C GLU A 321 -3.42 8.44 -4.18
N THR A 322 -2.64 9.38 -3.63
CA THR A 322 -1.45 9.94 -4.30
C THR A 322 -0.41 8.85 -4.57
N VAL A 323 -0.12 7.99 -3.59
CA VAL A 323 0.82 6.88 -3.76
C VAL A 323 0.29 5.84 -4.73
N ASN A 324 -1.00 5.51 -4.69
CA ASN A 324 -1.65 4.68 -5.70
C ASN A 324 -1.41 5.21 -7.12
N SER A 325 -1.58 6.53 -7.31
CA SER A 325 -1.31 7.20 -8.58
C SER A 325 0.18 7.13 -8.97
N MET A 326 1.10 7.40 -8.03
CA MET A 326 2.55 7.32 -8.26
C MET A 326 2.98 5.92 -8.70
N VAL A 327 2.47 4.87 -8.05
CA VAL A 327 2.77 3.48 -8.40
C VAL A 327 2.25 3.16 -9.81
N MET A 328 0.98 3.49 -10.09
CA MET A 328 0.37 3.21 -11.39
C MET A 328 1.00 4.00 -12.54
N ALA A 329 1.44 5.24 -12.29
CA ALA A 329 2.07 6.09 -13.29
C ALA A 329 3.49 5.60 -13.65
N ARG A 330 4.26 5.10 -12.67
CA ARG A 330 5.66 4.70 -12.86
C ARG A 330 5.86 3.23 -13.22
N PHE A 331 5.01 2.35 -12.70
CA PHE A 331 5.13 0.88 -12.85
C PHE A 331 3.94 0.26 -13.59
N GLY A 332 3.11 1.12 -14.20
CA GLY A 332 1.95 0.76 -14.99
C GLY A 332 0.72 0.35 -14.16
N ALA A 333 -0.48 0.74 -14.61
CA ALA A 333 -1.74 0.32 -13.98
C ALA A 333 -2.12 -1.15 -14.29
N HIS A 334 -1.52 -1.74 -15.33
CA HIS A 334 -1.92 -3.06 -15.85
C HIS A 334 -0.98 -4.17 -15.39
N LEU A 335 -1.56 -5.34 -15.09
CA LEU A 335 -0.82 -6.57 -14.83
C LEU A 335 -0.55 -7.30 -16.13
N ARG A 336 0.68 -7.79 -16.29
CA ARG A 336 1.08 -8.62 -17.44
C ARG A 336 0.90 -10.09 -17.13
N LYS A 337 0.96 -10.47 -15.84
CA LYS A 337 0.74 -11.85 -15.42
C LYS A 337 -0.75 -12.18 -15.42
N ARG A 338 -1.05 -13.42 -15.83
CA ARG A 338 -2.42 -13.92 -15.96
C ARG A 338 -2.81 -14.92 -14.89
N LEU A 339 -1.82 -15.61 -14.30
CA LEU A 339 -2.04 -16.54 -13.21
C LEU A 339 -2.18 -15.76 -11.90
N ASP A 340 -3.15 -16.11 -11.08
CA ASP A 340 -3.53 -15.35 -9.89
C ASP A 340 -2.38 -15.24 -8.88
N ALA A 341 -1.66 -16.33 -8.58
CA ALA A 341 -0.45 -16.27 -7.74
C ALA A 341 0.62 -15.30 -8.30
N ARG A 342 0.80 -15.27 -9.63
CA ARG A 342 1.76 -14.37 -10.28
C ARG A 342 1.28 -12.93 -10.34
N LYS A 343 -0.03 -12.68 -10.39
CA LYS A 343 -0.62 -11.34 -10.29
C LYS A 343 -0.37 -10.74 -8.91
N VAL A 344 -0.50 -11.56 -7.87
CA VAL A 344 -0.18 -11.17 -6.49
C VAL A 344 1.28 -10.72 -6.40
N THR A 345 2.21 -11.55 -6.89
CA THR A 345 3.64 -11.20 -6.90
C THR A 345 3.96 -9.99 -7.79
N GLU A 346 3.34 -9.85 -8.96
CA GLU A 346 3.51 -8.65 -9.80
C GLU A 346 3.00 -7.38 -9.10
N THR A 347 1.89 -7.46 -8.37
CA THR A 347 1.35 -6.34 -7.57
C THR A 347 2.31 -5.97 -6.45
N ARG A 348 2.81 -6.95 -5.70
CA ARG A 348 3.84 -6.77 -4.66
C ARG A 348 5.09 -6.09 -5.24
N LEU A 349 5.59 -6.57 -6.38
CA LEU A 349 6.77 -6.00 -7.05
C LEU A 349 6.59 -4.51 -7.38
N LYS A 350 5.42 -4.08 -7.85
CA LYS A 350 5.17 -2.66 -8.14
C LYS A 350 5.20 -1.79 -6.88
N ASN A 351 4.59 -2.28 -5.81
CA ASN A 351 4.57 -1.59 -4.52
C ASN A 351 5.98 -1.51 -3.89
N VAL A 352 6.73 -2.62 -3.90
CA VAL A 352 8.12 -2.64 -3.38
C VAL A 352 9.04 -1.80 -4.26
N ALA A 353 8.88 -1.85 -5.58
CA ALA A 353 9.63 -0.98 -6.49
C ALA A 353 9.36 0.51 -6.22
N HIS A 354 8.14 0.88 -5.83
CA HIS A 354 7.85 2.25 -5.38
C HIS A 354 8.68 2.63 -4.15
N ASN A 355 8.75 1.78 -3.11
CA ASN A 355 9.59 2.07 -1.94
C ASN A 355 11.08 2.23 -2.31
N VAL A 356 11.63 1.29 -3.10
CA VAL A 356 13.03 1.33 -3.56
C VAL A 356 13.33 2.64 -4.30
N ARG A 357 12.42 3.06 -5.19
CA ARG A 357 12.51 4.34 -5.89
C ARG A 357 12.37 5.52 -4.92
N ARG A 358 11.41 5.47 -4.00
CA ARG A 358 11.09 6.57 -3.10
C ARG A 358 12.23 6.88 -2.15
N ILE A 359 12.94 5.87 -1.63
CA ILE A 359 14.15 6.08 -0.81
C ILE A 359 15.18 6.95 -1.54
N GLY A 360 15.46 6.68 -2.83
CA GLY A 360 16.42 7.47 -3.60
C GLY A 360 16.02 8.95 -3.74
N TYR A 361 14.72 9.25 -3.68
CA TYR A 361 14.21 10.62 -3.60
C TYR A 361 14.37 11.21 -2.20
N LEU A 362 14.02 10.44 -1.15
CA LEU A 362 14.10 10.88 0.25
C LEU A 362 15.54 11.24 0.65
N GLU A 363 16.53 10.53 0.11
CA GLU A 363 17.94 10.86 0.31
C GLU A 363 18.32 12.26 -0.19
N ILE A 364 17.81 12.63 -1.37
CA ILE A 364 18.17 13.89 -2.03
C ILE A 364 17.32 15.05 -1.51
N ILE A 365 16.01 14.82 -1.34
CA ILE A 365 15.04 15.86 -0.99
C ILE A 365 15.01 16.09 0.53
N ASP A 366 14.96 15.01 1.31
CA ASP A 366 14.73 15.05 2.75
C ASP A 366 16.01 14.77 3.56
N GLY A 367 17.14 14.49 2.88
CA GLY A 367 18.42 14.20 3.54
C GLY A 367 18.41 12.93 4.37
N ILE A 368 17.48 12.01 4.10
CA ILE A 368 17.39 10.73 4.83
C ILE A 368 18.60 9.87 4.46
N VAL A 369 19.31 9.37 5.47
CA VAL A 369 20.47 8.49 5.26
C VAL A 369 20.04 7.04 5.45
N PRO A 370 20.12 6.18 4.42
CA PRO A 370 19.84 4.76 4.56
C PRO A 370 20.82 4.08 5.51
N HIS A 371 20.29 3.16 6.33
CA HIS A 371 21.09 2.47 7.36
C HIS A 371 21.78 1.21 6.85
N TRP A 372 21.43 0.71 5.65
CA TRP A 372 22.02 -0.50 5.10
C TRP A 372 23.39 -0.22 4.44
N PRO A 373 24.26 -1.24 4.37
CA PRO A 373 25.56 -1.10 3.72
C PRO A 373 25.42 -0.74 2.24
N ARG A 374 26.19 0.27 1.80
CA ARG A 374 26.34 0.58 0.37
C ARG A 374 27.62 0.00 -0.17
N LYS A 375 27.51 -0.82 -1.22
CA LYS A 375 28.71 -1.24 -1.96
C LYS A 375 29.20 -0.05 -2.80
N ALA A 376 30.47 0.29 -2.66
CA ALA A 376 31.13 1.24 -3.55
C ALA A 376 30.90 0.80 -5.00
N GLY A 377 30.41 1.74 -5.81
CA GLY A 377 29.92 1.51 -7.17
C GLY A 377 30.99 1.16 -8.17
#